data_AF-A0A1I5WTY5-F1
#
_entry.id   AF-A0A1I5WTY5-F1
#
_cell.length_a   1.000
_cell.length_b   1.000
_cell.length_c   1.000
_cell.angle_alpha   90.00
_cell.angle_beta   90.00
_cell.angle_gamma   90.00
#
_symmetry.space_group_name_H-M   'P 1'
#
loop_
_entity.id
_entity.type
_entity.pdbx_description
1 polymer ?
#
loop_
_entity_poly.entity_id
_entity_poly.type
_entity_poly.pdbx_seq_one_letter_code
_entity_poly.pdbx_strand_id
1 'polypeptide(L)'
;MNKRGRPPKLTENDYPMLREVVAARPTATLDEVTAAVEKQIGTSLNKTTVRQALRAAGVTRQKPAIERDTVSTSRRYGYTAAHRRHEPEQRYPSCLTDAEWAMVSDLFDRPDTQGVPPTHSRRLMVDACCYVVRTGCSWRMLPSD
;
A
#
# COMPACT_ATOMS: atom_id res chain seq x y z
N MET A 1 14.69 -6.11 -49.74
CA MET A 1 15.57 -4.91 -49.66
C MET A 1 14.96 -3.96 -48.64
N ASN A 2 15.48 -3.95 -47.40
CA ASN A 2 14.87 -3.18 -46.31
C ASN A 2 14.96 -1.67 -46.61
N LYS A 3 13.79 -1.04 -46.77
CA LYS A 3 13.65 0.40 -47.00
C LYS A 3 14.28 1.13 -45.81
N ARG A 4 15.45 1.72 -46.02
CA ARG A 4 16.14 2.54 -45.01
C ARG A 4 15.24 3.76 -44.77
N GLY A 5 14.73 3.88 -43.54
CA GLY A 5 14.02 5.08 -43.09
C GLY A 5 14.95 6.29 -43.04
N ARG A 6 14.45 7.40 -42.45
CA ARG A 6 15.25 8.61 -42.20
C ARG A 6 16.60 8.21 -41.55
N PRO A 7 17.75 8.69 -42.07
CA PRO A 7 19.04 8.36 -41.49
C PRO A 7 19.08 8.75 -40.01
N PRO A 8 19.64 7.89 -39.14
CA PRO A 8 19.71 8.16 -37.72
C PRO A 8 20.56 9.40 -37.47
N LYS A 9 20.13 10.26 -36.54
CA LYS A 9 20.86 11.48 -36.17
C LYS A 9 22.16 11.21 -35.39
N LEU A 10 22.30 10.00 -34.84
CA LEU A 10 23.51 9.53 -34.15
C LEU A 10 23.96 8.25 -34.84
N THR A 11 25.20 8.26 -35.31
CA THR A 11 25.86 7.16 -36.02
C THR A 11 26.85 6.44 -35.09
N GLU A 12 27.39 5.31 -35.54
CA GLU A 12 28.37 4.53 -34.74
C GLU A 12 29.63 5.33 -34.40
N ASN A 13 29.99 6.33 -35.21
CA ASN A 13 31.11 7.22 -34.98
C ASN A 13 30.92 8.13 -33.75
N ASP A 14 29.67 8.36 -33.33
CA ASP A 14 29.32 9.28 -32.23
C ASP A 14 29.33 8.58 -30.86
N TYR A 15 29.39 7.24 -30.84
CA TYR A 15 29.36 6.42 -29.63
C TYR A 15 30.54 6.63 -28.65
N PRO A 16 31.81 6.80 -29.09
CA PRO A 16 32.89 7.11 -28.16
C PRO A 16 32.66 8.43 -27.40
N MET A 17 32.17 9.47 -28.08
CA MET A 17 31.81 10.75 -27.45
C MET A 17 30.66 10.58 -26.44
N LEU A 18 29.64 9.77 -26.76
CA LEU A 18 28.57 9.47 -25.80
C LEU A 18 29.07 8.80 -24.52
N ARG A 19 30.04 7.87 -24.64
CA ARG A 19 30.66 7.21 -23.48
C ARG A 19 31.46 8.18 -22.64
N GLU A 20 32.21 9.10 -23.27
CA GLU A 20 32.99 10.13 -22.58
C GLU A 20 32.09 11.08 -21.77
N VAL A 21 30.99 11.57 -22.37
CA VAL A 21 30.03 12.45 -21.70
C VAL A 21 29.41 11.78 -20.46
N VAL A 22 29.05 10.49 -20.56
CA VAL A 22 28.49 9.76 -19.42
C VAL A 22 29.57 9.43 -18.37
N ALA A 23 30.79 9.11 -18.79
CA ALA A 23 31.90 8.84 -17.87
C ALA A 23 32.30 10.08 -17.06
N ALA A 24 32.23 11.28 -17.66
CA ALA A 24 32.48 12.54 -16.97
C ALA A 24 31.39 12.88 -15.93
N ARG A 25 30.16 12.38 -16.10
CA ARG A 25 29.03 12.62 -15.18
C ARG A 25 28.14 11.38 -15.01
N PRO A 26 28.56 10.38 -14.22
CA PRO A 26 27.83 9.10 -14.12
C PRO A 26 26.42 9.20 -13.51
N THR A 27 26.18 10.23 -12.69
CA THR A 27 24.90 10.47 -12.01
C THR A 27 23.98 11.45 -12.75
N ALA A 28 24.42 11.99 -13.89
CA ALA A 28 23.63 12.96 -14.65
C ALA A 28 22.30 12.38 -15.13
N THR A 29 21.29 13.24 -15.17
CA THR A 29 19.98 12.87 -15.71
C THR A 29 20.03 12.72 -17.22
N LEU A 30 19.08 11.98 -17.81
CA LEU A 30 19.01 11.82 -19.28
C LEU A 30 18.86 13.17 -20.00
N ASP A 31 18.25 14.15 -19.34
CA ASP A 31 18.04 15.49 -19.86
C ASP A 31 19.35 16.27 -19.94
N GLU A 32 20.15 16.21 -18.87
CA GLU A 32 21.49 16.79 -18.84
C GLU A 32 22.43 16.15 -19.86
N VAL A 33 22.36 14.82 -20.01
CA VAL A 33 23.14 14.09 -21.04
C VAL A 33 22.67 14.51 -22.44
N THR A 34 21.37 14.69 -22.66
CA THR A 34 20.84 15.16 -23.94
C THR A 34 21.35 16.56 -24.27
N ALA A 35 21.28 17.50 -23.33
CA ALA A 35 21.77 18.87 -23.52
C ALA A 35 23.29 18.91 -23.79
N ALA A 36 24.07 18.06 -23.11
CA ALA A 36 25.51 17.96 -23.35
C ALA A 36 25.83 17.46 -24.76
N VAL A 37 25.08 16.46 -25.26
CA VAL A 37 25.24 15.91 -26.60
C VAL A 37 24.77 16.90 -27.68
N GLU A 38 23.66 17.61 -27.46
CA GLU A 38 23.18 18.66 -28.36
C GLU A 38 24.21 19.79 -28.50
N LYS A 39 24.88 20.19 -27.41
CA LYS A 39 25.94 21.20 -27.42
C LYS A 39 27.13 20.79 -28.30
N GLN A 40 27.42 19.51 -28.39
CA GLN A 40 28.59 18.99 -29.10
C GLN A 40 28.33 18.70 -30.58
N ILE A 41 27.11 18.26 -30.93
CA ILE A 41 26.70 17.92 -32.31
C ILE A 41 25.98 19.09 -32.99
N GLY A 42 25.53 20.10 -32.24
CA GLY A 42 24.83 21.28 -32.74
C GLY A 42 23.43 21.01 -33.32
N THR A 43 22.90 19.80 -33.10
CA THR A 43 21.60 19.37 -33.61
C THR A 43 20.66 19.07 -32.45
N SER A 44 19.40 19.50 -32.52
CA SER A 44 18.41 19.13 -31.49
C SER A 44 18.05 17.64 -31.57
N LEU A 45 18.17 16.96 -30.42
CA LEU A 45 18.00 15.53 -30.23
C LEU A 45 16.90 15.24 -29.21
N ASN A 46 16.13 14.18 -29.46
CA ASN A 46 15.15 13.71 -28.48
C ASN A 46 15.85 12.80 -27.45
N LYS A 47 15.43 12.90 -26.19
CA LYS A 47 15.85 12.04 -25.07
C LYS A 47 15.77 10.54 -25.42
N THR A 48 14.75 10.13 -26.17
CA THR A 48 14.60 8.73 -26.61
C THR A 48 15.68 8.29 -27.60
N THR A 49 16.09 9.18 -28.51
CA THR A 49 17.19 8.97 -29.47
C THR A 49 18.52 8.84 -28.75
N VAL A 50 18.80 9.75 -27.80
CA VAL A 50 20.01 9.69 -26.97
C VAL A 50 20.04 8.41 -26.13
N ARG A 51 18.90 8.04 -25.53
CA ARG A 51 18.77 6.77 -24.77
C ARG A 51 19.02 5.54 -25.64
N GLN A 52 18.54 5.52 -26.88
CA GLN A 52 18.76 4.41 -27.80
C GLN A 52 20.24 4.32 -28.22
N ALA A 53 20.87 5.45 -28.52
CA ALA A 53 22.28 5.51 -28.86
C ALA A 53 23.18 5.11 -27.68
N LEU A 54 22.84 5.51 -26.45
CA LEU A 54 23.54 5.07 -25.24
C LEU A 54 23.46 3.55 -25.05
N ARG A 55 22.29 2.95 -25.28
CA ARG A 55 22.13 1.48 -25.26
C ARG A 55 22.95 0.80 -26.35
N ALA A 56 22.95 1.33 -27.57
CA ALA A 56 23.77 0.81 -28.67
C ALA A 56 25.28 0.93 -28.38
N ALA A 57 25.68 1.99 -27.67
CA ALA A 57 27.03 2.19 -27.15
C ALA A 57 27.35 1.32 -25.91
N GLY A 58 26.44 0.48 -25.42
CA GLY A 58 26.65 -0.42 -24.29
C GLY A 58 26.47 0.20 -22.90
N VAL A 59 25.95 1.43 -22.81
CA VAL A 59 25.72 2.13 -21.54
C VAL A 59 24.34 1.76 -20.98
N THR A 60 24.31 1.16 -19.79
CA THR A 60 23.07 0.75 -19.11
C THR A 60 22.96 1.41 -17.74
N ARG A 61 21.81 2.04 -17.45
CA ARG A 61 21.53 2.62 -16.14
C ARG A 61 21.14 1.53 -15.15
N GLN A 62 21.88 1.41 -14.05
CA GLN A 62 21.47 0.59 -12.92
C GLN A 62 20.56 1.40 -12.00
N LYS A 63 19.39 0.83 -11.66
CA LYS A 63 18.51 1.41 -10.64
C LYS A 63 19.16 1.13 -9.28
N PRO A 64 19.28 2.11 -8.37
CA PRO A 64 19.78 1.82 -7.04
C PRO A 64 18.88 0.78 -6.38
N ALA A 65 19.50 -0.25 -5.78
CA ALA A 65 18.79 -1.20 -4.95
C ALA A 65 18.24 -0.43 -3.76
N ILE A 66 16.94 -0.11 -3.80
CA ILE A 66 16.23 0.36 -2.63
C ILE A 66 15.94 -0.89 -1.83
N GLU A 67 16.72 -1.16 -0.78
CA GLU A 67 16.36 -2.11 0.27
C GLU A 67 15.05 -1.62 0.87
N ARG A 68 13.95 -2.21 0.43
CA ARG A 68 12.65 -2.02 1.07
C ARG A 68 12.61 -3.07 2.14
N ASP A 69 12.68 -2.63 3.40
CA ASP A 69 12.34 -3.47 4.53
C ASP A 69 11.04 -4.21 4.23
N THR A 70 11.10 -5.53 4.09
CA THR A 70 9.94 -6.38 3.85
C THR A 70 9.16 -6.59 5.15
N VAL A 71 9.05 -5.55 6.00
CA VAL A 71 8.12 -5.60 7.12
C VAL A 71 6.74 -5.66 6.51
N SER A 72 6.24 -6.89 6.38
CA SER A 72 4.85 -7.20 6.13
C SER A 72 4.07 -6.55 7.27
N THR A 73 3.66 -5.29 7.07
CA THR A 73 2.71 -4.64 7.96
C THR A 73 1.50 -5.57 8.00
N SER A 74 1.29 -6.24 9.13
CA SER A 74 0.09 -7.03 9.35
C SER A 74 -1.08 -6.16 8.92
N ARG A 75 -1.94 -6.68 8.04
CA ARG A 75 -3.10 -5.97 7.51
C ARG A 75 -3.80 -5.28 8.68
N ARG A 76 -3.64 -3.95 8.78
CA ARG A 76 -4.12 -3.16 9.93
C ARG A 76 -5.65 -3.25 10.09
N TYR A 77 -6.33 -3.74 9.05
CA TYR A 77 -7.75 -3.87 8.96
C TYR A 77 -8.12 -5.16 8.22
N GLY A 78 -9.00 -5.96 8.82
CA GLY A 78 -9.59 -7.16 8.22
C GLY A 78 -10.33 -8.01 9.25
N TYR A 79 -11.43 -8.64 8.83
CA TYR A 79 -12.14 -9.68 9.59
C TYR A 79 -11.19 -10.88 9.80
N THR A 80 -10.49 -10.90 10.94
CA THR A 80 -9.68 -12.03 11.40
C THR A 80 -10.54 -13.10 12.07
N ALA A 81 -9.95 -14.26 12.39
CA ALA A 81 -10.65 -15.32 13.13
C ALA A 81 -11.23 -14.81 14.47
N ALA A 82 -10.60 -13.82 15.11
CA ALA A 82 -11.08 -13.21 16.35
C ALA A 82 -12.39 -12.41 16.19
N HIS A 83 -12.71 -11.98 14.97
CA HIS A 83 -13.98 -11.31 14.62
C HIS A 83 -15.05 -12.28 14.12
N ARG A 84 -14.78 -13.59 14.11
CA ARG A 84 -15.78 -14.60 13.77
C ARG A 84 -16.70 -14.84 14.97
N ARG A 85 -18.00 -14.86 14.73
CA ARG A 85 -18.99 -15.23 15.75
C ARG A 85 -18.84 -16.69 16.12
N HIS A 86 -18.60 -16.97 17.41
CA HIS A 86 -18.64 -18.32 17.96
C HIS A 86 -20.02 -18.53 18.60
N GLU A 87 -20.85 -19.34 17.96
CA GLU A 87 -22.05 -19.94 18.57
C GLU A 87 -21.58 -20.97 19.62
N PRO A 88 -22.19 -21.08 20.82
CA PRO A 88 -23.56 -20.67 21.17
C PRO A 88 -23.67 -19.50 22.18
N GLU A 89 -22.57 -18.87 22.61
CA GLU A 89 -22.62 -17.82 23.65
C GLU A 89 -23.28 -16.50 23.18
N GLN A 90 -23.40 -16.29 21.87
CA GLN A 90 -23.97 -15.07 21.28
C GLN A 90 -25.47 -15.21 21.09
N ARG A 91 -26.22 -14.90 22.16
CA ARG A 91 -27.68 -14.96 22.21
C ARG A 91 -28.41 -14.18 21.10
N TYR A 92 -27.76 -13.17 20.52
CA TYR A 92 -28.28 -12.38 19.41
C TYR A 92 -27.23 -12.23 18.29
N PRO A 93 -27.65 -12.14 17.02
CA PRO A 93 -26.77 -11.76 15.90
C PRO A 93 -26.18 -10.35 16.00
N SER A 94 -26.59 -9.56 17.00
CA SER A 94 -26.09 -8.22 17.28
C SER A 94 -25.09 -8.16 18.43
N CYS A 95 -24.85 -9.28 19.14
CA CYS A 95 -23.90 -9.36 20.26
C CYS A 95 -22.47 -9.03 19.82
N LEU A 96 -21.69 -8.55 20.77
CA LEU A 96 -20.25 -8.31 20.62
C LEU A 96 -19.46 -9.61 20.75
N THR A 97 -18.43 -9.77 19.91
CA THR A 97 -17.43 -10.83 20.07
C THR A 97 -16.58 -10.59 21.32
N ASP A 98 -15.89 -11.62 21.82
CA ASP A 98 -15.02 -11.47 23.00
C ASP A 98 -13.90 -10.46 22.77
N ALA A 99 -13.35 -10.45 21.55
CA ALA A 99 -12.32 -9.49 21.14
C ALA A 99 -12.86 -8.06 21.13
N GLU A 100 -14.10 -7.85 20.64
CA GLU A 100 -14.75 -6.54 20.68
C GLU A 100 -15.10 -6.11 22.11
N TRP A 101 -15.61 -7.03 22.92
CA TRP A 101 -15.94 -6.78 24.32
C TRP A 101 -14.70 -6.39 25.13
N ALA A 102 -13.58 -7.10 24.94
CA ALA A 102 -12.33 -6.81 25.63
C ALA A 102 -11.85 -5.36 25.41
N MET A 103 -12.11 -4.78 24.24
CA MET A 103 -11.73 -3.39 23.93
C MET A 103 -12.61 -2.34 24.62
N VAL A 104 -13.80 -2.69 25.08
CA VAL A 104 -14.76 -1.73 25.67
C VAL A 104 -15.13 -2.05 27.13
N SER A 105 -14.73 -3.22 27.63
CA SER A 105 -15.09 -3.71 28.96
C SER A 105 -14.70 -2.78 30.10
N ASP A 106 -13.54 -2.13 29.98
CA ASP A 106 -12.98 -1.16 30.91
C ASP A 106 -13.89 0.07 31.13
N LEU A 107 -14.68 0.44 30.12
CA LEU A 107 -15.65 1.54 30.24
C LEU A 107 -16.81 1.20 31.18
N PHE A 108 -17.11 -0.09 31.36
CA PHE A 108 -18.24 -0.57 32.14
C PHE A 108 -17.83 -1.14 33.51
N ASP A 109 -16.56 -1.53 33.66
CA ASP A 109 -15.97 -2.03 34.90
C ASP A 109 -15.46 -0.85 35.75
N ARG A 110 -16.37 -0.22 36.51
CA ARG A 110 -15.99 0.81 37.48
C ARG A 110 -15.38 0.15 38.73
N PRO A 111 -14.18 0.56 39.18
CA PRO A 111 -13.55 0.00 40.38
C PRO A 111 -14.25 0.41 41.67
N ASP A 112 -15.04 1.49 41.63
CA ASP A 112 -15.72 2.02 42.81
C ASP A 112 -17.05 1.25 43.01
N THR A 113 -17.08 0.39 44.02
CA THR A 113 -18.23 -0.48 44.37
C THR A 113 -19.29 0.33 45.14
N GLN A 114 -19.61 1.54 44.67
CA GLN A 114 -20.62 2.38 45.28
C GLN A 114 -21.94 2.19 44.55
N GLY A 115 -22.86 1.45 45.17
CA GLY A 115 -24.21 1.23 44.67
C GLY A 115 -24.70 -0.21 44.81
N VAL A 116 -25.93 -0.46 44.35
CA VAL A 116 -26.52 -1.81 44.34
C VAL A 116 -25.76 -2.69 43.35
N PRO A 117 -25.33 -3.90 43.75
CA PRO A 117 -24.68 -4.84 42.84
C PRO A 117 -25.54 -5.12 41.61
N PRO A 118 -24.96 -5.15 40.40
CA PRO A 118 -25.72 -5.39 39.19
C PRO A 118 -26.23 -6.84 39.14
N THR A 119 -27.54 -7.00 38.90
CA THR A 119 -28.18 -8.32 38.75
C THR A 119 -27.74 -9.06 37.48
N HIS A 120 -27.41 -8.31 36.42
CA HIS A 120 -26.98 -8.83 35.13
C HIS A 120 -25.56 -8.40 34.81
N SER A 121 -24.82 -9.24 34.06
CA SER A 121 -23.49 -8.86 33.60
C SER A 121 -23.55 -7.63 32.70
N ARG A 122 -22.54 -6.77 32.78
CA ARG A 122 -22.46 -5.54 31.96
C ARG A 122 -22.50 -5.86 30.48
N ARG A 123 -21.80 -6.92 30.07
CA ARG A 123 -21.82 -7.44 28.70
C ARG A 123 -23.24 -7.76 28.22
N LEU A 124 -24.02 -8.49 29.02
CA LEU A 124 -25.39 -8.86 28.66
C LEU A 124 -26.27 -7.63 28.44
N MET A 125 -26.10 -6.59 29.25
CA MET A 125 -26.83 -5.33 29.07
C MET A 125 -26.44 -4.59 27.79
N VAL A 126 -25.14 -4.54 27.49
CA VAL A 126 -24.65 -3.90 26.24
C VAL A 126 -25.14 -4.68 25.01
N ASP A 127 -25.08 -6.00 25.04
CA ASP A 127 -25.61 -6.85 23.97
C ASP A 127 -27.11 -6.64 23.76
N ALA A 128 -27.88 -6.50 24.85
CA ALA A 128 -29.30 -6.17 24.78
C ALA A 128 -29.54 -4.77 24.16
N CYS A 129 -28.75 -3.75 24.54
CA CYS A 129 -28.82 -2.43 23.91
C CYS A 129 -28.49 -2.50 22.41
N CYS A 130 -27.43 -3.23 22.02
CA CYS A 130 -27.06 -3.44 20.63
C CYS A 130 -28.17 -4.15 19.84
N TYR A 131 -28.86 -5.11 20.46
CA TYR A 131 -30.04 -5.75 19.88
C TYR A 131 -31.16 -4.74 19.63
N VAL A 132 -31.55 -3.95 20.64
CA VAL A 132 -32.60 -2.93 20.50
C VAL A 132 -32.27 -1.94 19.38
N VAL A 133 -31.06 -1.36 19.42
CA VAL A 133 -30.65 -0.31 18.48
C VAL A 133 -30.51 -0.82 17.05
N ARG A 134 -29.97 -2.03 16.86
CA ARG A 134 -29.70 -2.57 15.52
C ARG A 134 -30.94 -3.17 14.86
N THR A 135 -31.86 -3.71 15.67
CA THR A 135 -32.96 -4.52 15.16
C THR A 135 -34.34 -3.92 15.37
N GLY A 136 -34.46 -2.92 16.25
CA GLY A 136 -35.75 -2.37 16.67
C GLY A 136 -36.58 -3.35 17.49
N CYS A 137 -35.95 -4.25 18.26
CA CYS A 137 -36.61 -5.30 19.05
C CYS A 137 -37.38 -6.33 18.21
N SER A 138 -36.78 -6.82 17.13
CA SER A 138 -37.44 -7.80 16.26
C SER A 138 -37.52 -9.19 16.91
N TRP A 139 -38.75 -9.65 17.15
CA TRP A 139 -39.06 -10.97 17.70
C TRP A 139 -38.39 -12.15 16.99
N ARG A 140 -38.12 -12.03 15.69
CA ARG A 140 -37.45 -13.08 14.89
C ARG A 140 -35.99 -13.30 15.26
N MET A 141 -35.38 -12.35 15.96
CA MET A 141 -33.99 -12.42 16.40
C MET A 141 -33.86 -12.79 17.88
N LEU A 142 -34.96 -13.09 18.56
CA LEU A 142 -34.87 -13.73 19.86
C LEU A 142 -34.25 -15.12 19.70
N PRO A 143 -33.38 -15.54 20.62
CA PRO A 143 -32.89 -16.92 20.67
C PRO A 143 -34.09 -17.87 20.78
N SER A 144 -34.08 -18.90 19.95
CA SER A 144 -34.95 -20.05 20.16
C SER A 144 -34.26 -20.92 21.21
N ASP A 145 -34.88 -21.09 22.37
CA ASP A 145 -34.40 -22.04 23.39
C ASP A 145 -34.32 -23.48 22.83
#